data_AF-A0A1H0WU37-F1
#
_entry.id   AF-A0A1H0WU37-F1
#
_cell.length_a   1.000
_cell.length_b   1.000
_cell.length_c   1.000
_cell.angle_alpha   90.00
_cell.angle_beta   90.00
_cell.angle_gamma   90.00
#
_symmetry.space_group_name_H-M   'P 1'
#
loop_
_entity.id
_entity.type
_entity.pdbx_description
1 polymer ?
#
loop_
_entity_poly.entity_id
_entity_poly.type
_entity_poly.pdbx_seq_one_letter_code
_entity_poly.pdbx_strand_id
1 'polypeptide(L)'
;MKNDAVRKLNDAAATPSRFRMVLAREMGLGQSRGSRISKLLLAGMALWLCGCGALQNSDAVAADVSASKQVRSLKERQRIAGEMFRERCKKAGVFIHRTVEDVEGVFLMKLRPKGVNDGNQYEMDDPYGSDLMGGDGYILSFLKGYFRATTKQGPNRPVDAPLDPVGYTYVEAVDPVDGVKYRFTGSIRATRKMKVDAPNVQLELRRNPNFDINIYEYVLERVPSNAPRPRYGVTYEDISTREERDYWIAGSSLKVIDLKTNEVIAERVGYMVDWAQGVTVGGRSPWLLAADNACPEFSARHGATSQMFQTVRFVNKALKPKGSE
;
A
#
# COMPACT_ATOMS: atom_id res chain seq x y z
N MET A 1 -23.59 44.06 21.10
CA MET A 1 -22.38 43.78 21.91
C MET A 1 -21.65 42.65 21.21
N LYS A 2 -20.72 42.94 20.30
CA LYS A 2 -19.27 43.08 20.55
C LYS A 2 -18.63 41.80 21.12
N ASN A 3 -17.93 41.10 20.21
CA ASN A 3 -16.50 40.77 20.26
C ASN A 3 -15.91 39.81 21.32
N ASP A 4 -15.02 38.98 20.77
CA ASP A 4 -13.80 38.37 21.33
C ASP A 4 -14.00 37.24 22.36
N ALA A 5 -13.34 36.08 22.26
CA ALA A 5 -11.93 35.95 21.93
C ALA A 5 -11.55 34.58 21.30
N VAL A 6 -10.91 34.69 20.15
CA VAL A 6 -9.82 33.81 19.70
C VAL A 6 -8.62 34.00 20.63
N ARG A 7 -8.22 32.97 21.39
CA ARG A 7 -6.82 32.67 21.80
C ARG A 7 -6.79 31.56 22.85
N LYS A 8 -6.23 30.40 22.48
CA LYS A 8 -5.22 29.62 23.22
C LYS A 8 -5.09 28.23 22.57
N LEU A 9 -4.42 28.21 21.42
CA LEU A 9 -3.71 27.03 20.92
C LEU A 9 -2.28 27.50 20.73
N ASN A 10 -1.45 27.23 21.73
CA ASN A 10 0.01 27.15 21.72
C ASN A 10 0.43 26.99 23.17
N ASP A 11 0.87 25.79 23.52
CA ASP A 11 1.86 25.45 24.56
C ASP A 11 1.63 24.01 25.04
N ALA A 12 2.22 23.05 24.31
CA ALA A 12 2.60 21.77 24.89
C ALA A 12 3.90 21.33 24.21
N ALA A 13 5.00 21.71 24.86
CA ALA A 13 6.36 21.48 24.46
C ALA A 13 6.70 19.98 24.35
N ALA A 14 7.58 19.71 23.39
CA ALA A 14 8.24 18.45 23.12
C ALA A 14 8.99 17.90 24.34
N THR A 15 8.91 16.58 24.53
CA THR A 15 9.89 15.80 25.31
C THR A 15 10.32 14.60 24.47
N PRO A 16 11.58 14.52 24.00
CA PRO A 16 12.06 13.36 23.26
C PRO A 16 12.62 12.31 24.23
N SER A 17 11.98 11.15 24.31
CA SER A 17 12.51 9.99 25.03
C SER A 17 13.57 9.28 24.18
N ARG A 18 14.76 9.13 24.77
CA ARG A 18 15.92 8.40 24.24
C ARG A 18 15.57 6.92 24.04
N PHE A 19 15.75 6.41 22.83
CA PHE A 19 16.16 5.01 22.63
C PHE A 19 17.26 4.95 21.57
N ARG A 20 18.43 4.52 22.03
CA ARG A 20 19.68 4.36 21.29
C ARG A 20 19.67 2.94 20.73
N MET A 21 19.76 2.77 19.41
CA MET A 21 20.08 1.46 18.83
C MET A 21 21.33 1.61 17.97
N VAL A 22 22.40 0.98 18.45
CA VAL A 22 23.67 0.78 17.79
C VAL A 22 23.46 -0.29 16.71
N LEU A 23 23.87 -0.02 15.47
CA LEU A 23 24.29 -1.07 14.53
C LEU A 23 25.25 -0.46 13.52
N ALA A 24 26.54 -0.75 13.73
CA ALA A 24 27.59 -0.59 12.76
C ALA A 24 27.36 -1.56 11.60
N ARG A 25 27.61 -1.11 10.37
CA ARG A 25 27.96 -2.01 9.28
C ARG A 25 28.94 -1.33 8.34
N GLU A 26 30.14 -1.89 8.33
CA GLU A 26 31.22 -1.61 7.40
C GLU A 26 30.76 -1.88 5.97
N MET A 27 31.00 -0.94 5.06
CA MET A 27 31.00 -1.19 3.63
C MET A 27 32.32 -0.69 3.08
N GLY A 28 33.15 -1.65 2.67
CA GLY A 28 34.46 -1.43 2.08
C GLY A 28 34.37 -0.65 0.78
N LEU A 29 35.21 0.38 0.68
CA LEU A 29 35.45 1.13 -0.54
C LEU A 29 36.46 0.37 -1.40
N GLY A 30 35.96 -0.17 -2.51
CA GLY A 30 36.77 -0.69 -3.61
C GLY A 30 37.53 0.45 -4.30
N GLN A 31 38.85 0.38 -4.20
CA GLN A 31 39.81 1.27 -4.83
C GLN A 31 40.02 0.87 -6.30
N SER A 32 39.94 1.82 -7.23
CA SER A 32 40.38 1.60 -8.61
C SER A 32 40.77 2.93 -9.28
N ARG A 33 42.08 3.05 -9.59
CA ARG A 33 42.75 3.68 -10.77
C ARG A 33 42.23 5.05 -11.25
N GLY A 34 43.01 6.09 -11.52
CA GLY A 34 44.45 6.26 -11.70
C GLY A 34 44.73 7.52 -12.55
N SER A 35 45.92 8.08 -12.37
CA SER A 35 46.68 8.95 -13.31
C SER A 35 46.27 10.40 -13.59
N ARG A 36 47.05 11.31 -12.97
CA ARG A 36 47.82 12.47 -13.50
C ARG A 36 47.26 13.25 -14.71
N ILE A 37 47.21 14.58 -14.59
CA ILE A 37 48.17 15.54 -15.19
C ILE A 37 47.84 16.97 -14.73
N SER A 38 48.92 17.70 -14.41
CA SER A 38 49.03 19.09 -14.00
C SER A 38 48.42 20.09 -15.00
N LYS A 39 47.91 21.22 -14.51
CA LYS A 39 48.05 22.53 -15.16
C LYS A 39 48.03 23.66 -14.12
N LEU A 40 48.87 24.62 -14.42
CA LEU A 40 49.44 25.70 -13.62
C LEU A 40 48.67 27.02 -13.88
N LEU A 41 48.93 28.02 -13.01
CA LEU A 41 48.68 29.47 -13.17
C LEU A 41 47.24 29.93 -12.84
N LEU A 42 46.97 31.04 -12.15
CA LEU A 42 47.77 32.22 -11.80
C LEU A 42 47.11 32.88 -10.58
N ALA A 43 47.91 33.26 -9.58
CA ALA A 43 47.51 34.16 -8.51
C ALA A 43 47.78 35.61 -8.96
N GLY A 44 46.83 36.50 -8.70
CA GLY A 44 46.96 37.94 -8.94
C GLY A 44 45.95 38.70 -8.08
N MET A 45 46.39 39.13 -6.90
CA MET A 45 45.71 40.13 -6.07
C MET A 45 45.86 41.51 -6.71
N ALA A 46 44.76 42.28 -6.75
CA ALA A 46 44.82 43.73 -6.70
C ALA A 46 43.56 44.27 -6.00
N LEU A 47 43.77 44.80 -4.79
CA LEU A 47 42.82 45.66 -4.06
C LEU A 47 42.79 47.03 -4.74
N TRP A 48 41.60 47.53 -5.10
CA TRP A 48 41.34 48.97 -5.26
C TRP A 48 40.01 49.30 -4.57
N LEU A 49 40.09 50.14 -3.53
CA LEU A 49 38.97 50.82 -2.90
C LEU A 49 38.55 52.01 -3.78
N CYS A 50 37.25 52.16 -4.05
CA CYS A 50 36.56 53.45 -4.07
C CYS A 50 35.07 53.30 -4.41
N GLY A 51 34.24 54.06 -3.70
CA GLY A 51 33.02 54.63 -4.28
C GLY A 51 31.69 54.09 -3.75
N CYS A 52 31.17 54.74 -2.72
CA CYS A 52 29.72 54.86 -2.52
C CYS A 52 29.09 55.51 -3.77
N GLY A 53 28.09 54.86 -4.35
CA GLY A 53 27.28 55.42 -5.43
C GLY A 53 26.05 54.54 -5.63
N ALA A 54 24.87 55.13 -5.41
CA ALA A 54 23.57 54.46 -5.39
C ALA A 54 23.25 53.69 -6.68
N LEU A 55 22.76 52.46 -6.53
CA LEU A 55 21.90 51.80 -7.51
C LEU A 55 20.74 51.13 -6.75
N GLN A 56 19.54 51.62 -7.04
CA GLN A 56 18.28 50.98 -6.70
C GLN A 56 18.23 49.62 -7.41
N ASN A 57 18.39 48.51 -6.69
CA ASN A 57 18.04 47.19 -7.20
C ASN A 57 16.70 46.77 -6.62
N SER A 58 15.71 46.83 -7.50
CA SER A 58 14.33 46.40 -7.32
C SER A 58 14.24 44.90 -7.54
N ASP A 59 14.74 44.09 -6.61
CA ASP A 59 14.72 42.62 -6.72
C ASP A 59 13.96 41.96 -5.56
N ALA A 60 12.70 42.35 -5.35
CA ALA A 60 11.83 41.71 -4.36
C ALA A 60 10.45 41.27 -4.90
N VAL A 61 10.13 41.49 -6.18
CA VAL A 61 8.76 41.22 -6.70
C VAL A 61 8.67 39.96 -7.57
N ALA A 62 9.80 39.42 -8.07
CA ALA A 62 9.78 38.27 -8.98
C ALA A 62 9.54 36.91 -8.27
N ALA A 63 9.97 36.76 -7.01
CA ALA A 63 9.79 35.51 -6.25
C ALA A 63 8.33 35.31 -5.79
N ASP A 64 7.65 36.38 -5.38
CA ASP A 64 6.26 36.34 -4.89
C ASP A 64 5.22 36.06 -6.00
N VAL A 65 5.49 36.49 -7.23
CA VAL A 65 4.59 36.24 -8.37
C VAL A 65 4.63 34.76 -8.81
N SER A 66 5.81 34.12 -8.75
CA SER A 66 5.97 32.70 -9.10
C SER A 66 5.31 31.77 -8.07
N ALA A 67 5.58 31.99 -6.78
CA ALA A 67 4.99 31.21 -5.69
C ALA A 67 3.46 31.38 -5.64
N SER A 68 2.95 32.61 -5.80
CA SER A 68 1.50 32.85 -5.82
C SER A 68 0.80 32.25 -7.06
N LYS A 69 1.48 32.15 -8.22
CA LYS A 69 0.94 31.47 -9.41
C LYS A 69 0.92 29.96 -9.25
N GLN A 70 1.95 29.37 -8.63
CA GLN A 70 2.01 27.94 -8.30
C GLN A 70 0.98 27.54 -7.22
N VAL A 71 0.76 28.39 -6.21
CA VAL A 71 -0.28 28.17 -5.20
C VAL A 71 -1.68 28.30 -5.81
N ARG A 72 -1.89 29.27 -6.71
CA ARG A 72 -3.16 29.42 -7.44
C ARG A 72 -3.42 28.24 -8.37
N SER A 73 -2.39 27.72 -9.05
CA SER A 73 -2.53 26.53 -9.90
C SER A 73 -2.80 25.26 -9.11
N LEU A 74 -2.21 25.07 -7.92
CA LEU A 74 -2.50 23.92 -7.07
C LEU A 74 -3.95 23.94 -6.56
N LYS A 75 -4.42 25.09 -6.05
CA LYS A 75 -5.81 25.24 -5.59
C LYS A 75 -6.81 24.92 -6.68
N GLU A 76 -6.55 25.39 -7.90
CA GLU A 76 -7.42 25.11 -9.03
C GLU A 76 -7.43 23.62 -9.41
N ARG A 77 -6.26 22.96 -9.40
CA ARG A 77 -6.17 21.51 -9.63
C ARG A 77 -6.92 20.72 -8.56
N GLN A 78 -6.81 21.10 -7.29
CA GLN A 78 -7.56 20.49 -6.19
C GLN A 78 -9.07 20.69 -6.35
N ARG A 79 -9.52 21.87 -6.78
CA ARG A 79 -10.94 22.16 -7.05
C ARG A 79 -11.49 21.22 -8.11
N ILE A 80 -10.80 21.12 -9.25
CA ILE A 80 -11.17 20.24 -10.36
C ILE A 80 -11.16 18.77 -9.92
N ALA A 81 -10.09 18.32 -9.27
CA ALA A 81 -9.99 16.97 -8.72
C ALA A 81 -11.18 16.66 -7.79
N GLY A 82 -11.54 17.59 -6.92
CA GLY A 82 -12.66 17.43 -6.00
C GLY A 82 -14.02 17.33 -6.70
N GLU A 83 -14.24 18.07 -7.79
CA GLU A 83 -15.45 17.95 -8.61
C GLU A 83 -15.54 16.58 -9.27
N MET A 84 -14.48 16.16 -9.96
CA MET A 84 -14.41 14.83 -10.58
C MET A 84 -14.62 13.71 -9.55
N PHE A 85 -13.87 13.76 -8.46
CA PHE A 85 -13.91 12.73 -7.41
C PHE A 85 -15.30 12.60 -6.80
N ARG A 86 -15.97 13.71 -6.46
CA ARG A 86 -17.35 13.68 -5.93
C ARG A 86 -18.33 13.03 -6.91
N GLU A 87 -18.24 13.32 -8.21
CA GLU A 87 -19.10 12.68 -9.20
C GLU A 87 -18.85 11.18 -9.32
N ARG A 88 -17.58 10.74 -9.21
CA ARG A 88 -17.23 9.32 -9.20
C ARG A 88 -17.73 8.61 -7.94
N CYS A 89 -17.61 9.25 -6.78
CA CYS A 89 -18.08 8.69 -5.52
C CYS A 89 -19.58 8.42 -5.48
N LYS A 90 -20.41 9.14 -6.24
CA LYS A 90 -21.85 8.86 -6.36
C LYS A 90 -22.15 7.47 -6.94
N LYS A 91 -21.22 6.92 -7.72
CA LYS A 91 -21.34 5.59 -8.35
C LYS A 91 -20.49 4.52 -7.66
N ALA A 92 -19.71 4.92 -6.65
CA ALA A 92 -18.86 4.02 -5.89
C ALA A 92 -19.69 3.26 -4.85
N GLY A 93 -19.31 2.02 -4.57
CA GLY A 93 -20.09 1.18 -3.67
C GLY A 93 -19.72 -0.30 -3.74
N VAL A 94 -20.37 -1.06 -2.87
CA VAL A 94 -20.34 -2.52 -2.85
C VAL A 94 -21.73 -3.00 -3.24
N PHE A 95 -21.81 -3.80 -4.30
CA PHE A 95 -23.02 -4.34 -4.86
C PHE A 95 -22.94 -5.87 -4.78
N ILE A 96 -23.81 -6.48 -3.98
CA ILE A 96 -23.91 -7.94 -3.85
C ILE A 96 -25.24 -8.37 -4.48
N HIS A 97 -25.18 -9.02 -5.63
CA HIS A 97 -26.37 -9.52 -6.33
C HIS A 97 -26.78 -10.90 -5.87
N ARG A 98 -25.80 -11.72 -5.46
CA ARG A 98 -26.02 -13.07 -4.96
C ARG A 98 -24.92 -13.47 -3.98
N THR A 99 -25.31 -14.20 -2.94
CA THR A 99 -24.39 -14.87 -2.02
C THR A 99 -24.42 -16.38 -2.26
N VAL A 100 -23.27 -17.03 -2.13
CA VAL A 100 -23.08 -18.47 -2.33
C VAL A 100 -22.35 -19.03 -1.12
N GLU A 101 -22.89 -20.11 -0.56
CA GLU A 101 -22.33 -20.83 0.58
C GLU A 101 -21.39 -21.96 0.15
N ASP A 102 -20.60 -22.46 1.09
CA ASP A 102 -19.78 -23.67 0.97
C ASP A 102 -18.80 -23.69 -0.22
N VAL A 103 -18.19 -22.55 -0.52
CA VAL A 103 -17.21 -22.42 -1.61
C VAL A 103 -15.86 -23.00 -1.18
N GLU A 104 -15.39 -24.04 -1.86
CA GLU A 104 -14.11 -24.69 -1.54
C GLU A 104 -12.89 -23.95 -2.09
N GLY A 105 -13.02 -23.32 -3.25
CA GLY A 105 -11.94 -22.66 -3.95
C GLY A 105 -12.43 -21.62 -4.95
N VAL A 106 -11.55 -20.68 -5.27
CA VAL A 106 -11.81 -19.58 -6.19
C VAL A 106 -10.77 -19.53 -7.30
N PHE A 107 -11.15 -19.00 -8.45
CA PHE A 107 -10.25 -18.76 -9.57
C PHE A 107 -9.87 -17.28 -9.63
N LEU A 108 -8.60 -16.94 -9.45
CA LEU A 108 -8.12 -15.58 -9.67
C LEU A 108 -7.84 -15.41 -11.17
N MET A 109 -8.70 -14.65 -11.84
CA MET A 109 -8.62 -14.45 -13.29
C MET A 109 -7.47 -13.51 -13.68
N LYS A 110 -7.10 -12.62 -12.75
CA LYS A 110 -6.00 -11.66 -12.90
C LYS A 110 -5.21 -11.60 -11.60
N LEU A 111 -3.89 -11.71 -11.69
CA LEU A 111 -2.99 -11.56 -10.55
C LEU A 111 -2.52 -10.11 -10.42
N ARG A 112 -2.39 -9.61 -9.19
CA ARG A 112 -1.84 -8.28 -8.92
C ARG A 112 -0.33 -8.23 -9.21
N PRO A 113 0.20 -7.08 -9.68
CA PRO A 113 1.63 -6.87 -9.84
C PRO A 113 2.40 -7.13 -8.54
N LYS A 114 3.70 -7.43 -8.66
CA LYS A 114 4.57 -7.66 -7.49
C LYS A 114 4.96 -6.38 -6.76
N GLY A 115 5.16 -5.30 -7.51
CA GLY A 115 5.56 -4.01 -6.96
C GLY A 115 4.40 -3.24 -6.36
N VAL A 116 4.73 -2.27 -5.52
CA VAL A 116 3.79 -1.23 -5.08
C VAL A 116 4.07 -0.01 -5.93
N ASN A 117 3.02 0.54 -6.52
CA ASN A 117 3.11 1.83 -7.19
C ASN A 117 3.00 2.96 -6.14
N ASP A 118 4.14 3.53 -5.77
CA ASP A 118 4.20 4.62 -4.80
C ASP A 118 3.84 6.00 -5.38
N GLY A 119 3.84 6.16 -6.70
CA GLY A 119 3.65 7.49 -7.31
C GLY A 119 3.84 7.57 -8.82
N ASN A 120 3.89 6.45 -9.53
CA ASN A 120 3.77 6.45 -10.98
C ASN A 120 2.33 6.82 -11.35
N GLN A 121 2.15 8.08 -11.75
CA GLN A 121 0.84 8.69 -11.93
C GLN A 121 -0.03 7.98 -12.97
N TYR A 122 0.59 7.48 -14.03
CA TYR A 122 -0.11 6.94 -15.22
C TYR A 122 -0.01 5.42 -15.34
N GLU A 123 0.57 4.75 -14.34
CA GLU A 123 0.55 3.30 -14.27
C GLU A 123 -0.85 2.83 -13.84
N MET A 124 -1.46 2.03 -14.72
CA MET A 124 -2.85 1.58 -14.62
C MET A 124 -2.92 0.25 -13.86
N ASP A 125 -2.34 0.23 -12.66
CA ASP A 125 -2.14 -0.96 -11.83
C ASP A 125 -3.12 -1.09 -10.66
N ASP A 126 -4.20 -0.30 -10.65
CA ASP A 126 -5.25 -0.32 -9.63
C ASP A 126 -4.72 -0.03 -8.19
N PRO A 127 -4.22 1.20 -7.93
CA PRO A 127 -3.68 1.54 -6.62
C PRO A 127 -4.76 1.61 -5.53
N TYR A 128 -6.04 1.84 -5.88
CA TYR A 128 -7.16 1.75 -4.94
C TYR A 128 -7.37 0.31 -4.44
N GLY A 129 -7.17 -0.67 -5.31
CA GLY A 129 -7.25 -2.08 -4.94
C GLY A 129 -5.99 -2.67 -4.33
N SER A 130 -4.91 -1.88 -4.13
CA SER A 130 -3.61 -2.32 -3.61
C SER A 130 -3.70 -2.79 -2.15
N ASP A 131 -4.27 -3.97 -1.94
CA ASP A 131 -4.57 -4.50 -0.62
C ASP A 131 -3.43 -5.33 -0.04
N LEU A 132 -2.53 -5.87 -0.83
CA LEU A 132 -1.37 -6.60 -0.31
C LEU A 132 -0.13 -6.28 -1.11
N MET A 133 1.01 -6.20 -0.40
CA MET A 133 2.32 -6.10 -1.02
C MET A 133 2.49 -7.29 -1.98
N GLY A 134 2.78 -6.97 -3.24
CA GLY A 134 2.49 -7.83 -4.38
C GLY A 134 3.18 -9.19 -4.45
N GLY A 135 2.81 -9.96 -5.47
CA GLY A 135 3.27 -11.34 -5.69
C GLY A 135 2.34 -12.34 -5.02
N ASP A 136 2.91 -13.33 -4.34
CA ASP A 136 2.16 -14.44 -3.75
C ASP A 136 1.23 -13.97 -2.62
N GLY A 137 1.44 -12.78 -2.05
CA GLY A 137 0.59 -12.18 -1.02
C GLY A 137 -0.88 -12.10 -1.44
N TYR A 138 -1.15 -11.70 -2.68
CA TYR A 138 -2.51 -11.65 -3.23
C TYR A 138 -3.18 -13.04 -3.20
N ILE A 139 -2.48 -14.08 -3.67
CA ILE A 139 -2.95 -15.47 -3.65
C ILE A 139 -3.14 -15.97 -2.20
N LEU A 140 -2.13 -15.76 -1.36
CA LEU A 140 -2.11 -16.17 0.04
C LEU A 140 -3.32 -15.64 0.82
N SER A 141 -3.75 -14.42 0.53
CA SER A 141 -4.90 -13.80 1.20
C SER A 141 -6.21 -14.55 1.04
N PHE A 142 -6.34 -15.31 -0.05
CA PHE A 142 -7.48 -16.15 -0.32
C PHE A 142 -7.34 -17.55 0.30
N LEU A 143 -6.21 -17.92 0.89
CA LEU A 143 -5.99 -19.27 1.43
C LEU A 143 -6.40 -19.38 2.90
N LYS A 144 -7.08 -20.48 3.22
CA LYS A 144 -7.60 -20.78 4.55
C LYS A 144 -6.47 -20.77 5.59
N GLY A 145 -6.68 -20.07 6.69
CA GLY A 145 -5.73 -19.98 7.80
C GLY A 145 -4.60 -18.96 7.62
N TYR A 146 -4.39 -18.40 6.42
CA TYR A 146 -3.30 -17.43 6.18
C TYR A 146 -3.40 -16.21 7.10
N PHE A 147 -4.57 -15.55 7.12
CA PHE A 147 -4.80 -14.36 7.95
C PHE A 147 -4.47 -14.62 9.44
N ARG A 148 -4.97 -15.72 10.00
CA ARG A 148 -4.72 -16.09 11.41
C ARG A 148 -3.25 -16.42 11.68
N ALA A 149 -2.55 -17.00 10.70
CA ALA A 149 -1.14 -17.34 10.84
C ALA A 149 -0.23 -16.11 10.81
N THR A 150 -0.59 -15.07 10.04
CA THR A 150 0.27 -13.90 9.83
C THR A 150 -0.11 -12.68 10.65
N THR A 151 -1.37 -12.59 11.08
CA THR A 151 -1.87 -11.42 11.81
C THR A 151 -1.99 -11.76 13.29
N LYS A 152 -1.05 -11.24 14.09
CA LYS A 152 -1.14 -11.31 15.55
C LYS A 152 -2.23 -10.34 16.01
N GLN A 153 -3.35 -10.88 16.49
CA GLN A 153 -4.35 -10.04 17.16
C GLN A 153 -3.76 -9.54 18.49
N GLY A 154 -3.72 -8.21 18.67
CA GLY A 154 -3.42 -7.63 19.98
C GLY A 154 -4.59 -7.85 20.95
N PRO A 155 -4.36 -7.75 22.27
CA PRO A 155 -5.40 -7.95 23.28
C PRO A 155 -6.54 -6.94 23.20
N ASN A 156 -6.33 -5.80 22.54
CA ASN A 156 -7.29 -4.70 22.43
C ASN A 156 -7.81 -4.56 20.99
N ARG A 157 -8.48 -5.59 20.47
CA ARG A 157 -9.20 -5.47 19.20
C ARG A 157 -10.45 -4.60 19.41
N PRO A 158 -10.64 -3.52 18.64
CA PRO A 158 -11.89 -2.75 18.69
C PRO A 158 -13.10 -3.64 18.42
N VAL A 159 -14.19 -3.42 19.13
CA VAL A 159 -15.44 -4.21 19.01
C VAL A 159 -16.04 -4.10 17.60
N ASP A 160 -15.81 -2.97 16.94
CA ASP A 160 -16.23 -2.63 15.58
C ASP A 160 -15.24 -3.06 14.49
N ALA A 161 -14.17 -3.77 14.83
CA ALA A 161 -13.17 -4.19 13.86
C ALA A 161 -13.77 -5.18 12.83
N PRO A 162 -13.48 -5.01 11.51
CA PRO A 162 -14.04 -5.86 10.46
C PRO A 162 -13.75 -7.34 10.69
N LEU A 163 -14.77 -8.20 10.56
CA LEU A 163 -14.65 -9.66 10.72
C LEU A 163 -13.44 -10.22 9.96
N ASP A 164 -12.67 -11.08 10.60
CA ASP A 164 -11.48 -11.66 9.99
C ASP A 164 -11.83 -12.41 8.71
N PRO A 165 -11.08 -12.18 7.62
CA PRO A 165 -11.32 -12.88 6.38
C PRO A 165 -11.04 -14.37 6.59
N VAL A 166 -11.99 -15.20 6.17
CA VAL A 166 -11.81 -16.65 6.10
C VAL A 166 -11.38 -16.98 4.68
N GLY A 167 -10.28 -17.70 4.52
CA GLY A 167 -9.82 -18.14 3.20
C GLY A 167 -10.47 -19.44 2.74
N TYR A 168 -10.25 -19.76 1.47
CA TYR A 168 -10.66 -20.96 0.76
C TYR A 168 -9.61 -22.08 0.90
N THR A 169 -10.03 -23.32 0.70
CA THR A 169 -9.14 -24.48 0.76
C THR A 169 -8.05 -24.41 -0.29
N TYR A 170 -8.39 -23.91 -1.48
CA TYR A 170 -7.44 -23.73 -2.57
C TYR A 170 -7.79 -22.51 -3.43
N VAL A 171 -6.79 -22.02 -4.15
CA VAL A 171 -6.93 -20.97 -5.15
C VAL A 171 -6.38 -21.50 -6.46
N GLU A 172 -7.00 -21.21 -7.58
CA GLU A 172 -6.42 -21.47 -8.90
C GLU A 172 -6.17 -20.17 -9.65
N ALA A 173 -5.06 -20.09 -10.37
CA ALA A 173 -4.75 -18.97 -11.26
C ALA A 173 -3.86 -19.45 -12.42
N VAL A 174 -3.89 -18.72 -13.53
CA VAL A 174 -2.93 -18.91 -14.63
C VAL A 174 -1.74 -18.00 -14.36
N ASP A 175 -0.52 -18.56 -14.34
CA ASP A 175 0.67 -17.73 -14.23
C ASP A 175 0.90 -17.00 -15.57
N PRO A 176 0.96 -15.66 -15.56
CA PRO A 176 1.13 -14.88 -16.78
C PRO A 176 2.49 -15.10 -17.48
N VAL A 177 3.49 -15.67 -16.80
CA VAL A 177 4.83 -15.91 -17.35
C VAL A 177 4.86 -17.15 -18.24
N ASP A 178 4.28 -18.27 -17.77
CA ASP A 178 4.32 -19.56 -18.46
C ASP A 178 2.97 -19.97 -19.09
N GLY A 179 1.88 -19.27 -18.75
CA GLY A 179 0.52 -19.59 -19.21
C GLY A 179 -0.09 -20.85 -18.58
N VAL A 180 0.59 -21.46 -17.60
CA VAL A 180 0.15 -22.69 -16.95
C VAL A 180 -0.78 -22.36 -15.79
N LYS A 181 -1.85 -23.14 -15.67
CA LYS A 181 -2.76 -23.05 -14.53
C LYS A 181 -2.21 -23.82 -13.34
N TYR A 182 -2.12 -23.14 -12.20
CA TYR A 182 -1.68 -23.74 -10.94
C TYR A 182 -2.79 -23.73 -9.92
N ARG A 183 -2.80 -24.76 -9.07
CA ARG A 183 -3.52 -24.81 -7.81
C ARG A 183 -2.56 -24.45 -6.69
N PHE A 184 -2.98 -23.50 -5.88
CA PHE A 184 -2.30 -23.01 -4.71
C PHE A 184 -3.02 -23.51 -3.46
N THR A 185 -2.24 -24.03 -2.52
CA THR A 185 -2.71 -24.46 -1.20
C THR A 185 -1.77 -23.90 -0.14
N GLY A 186 -2.26 -23.80 1.10
CA GLY A 186 -1.47 -23.23 2.18
C GLY A 186 -1.64 -24.01 3.47
N SER A 187 -0.55 -24.18 4.21
CA SER A 187 -0.55 -24.87 5.51
C SER A 187 0.55 -24.35 6.42
N ILE A 188 0.31 -24.41 7.73
CA ILE A 188 1.34 -24.09 8.74
C ILE A 188 2.27 -25.29 8.87
N ARG A 189 3.58 -25.09 8.73
CA ARG A 189 4.59 -26.14 8.85
C ARG A 189 5.77 -25.67 9.69
N ALA A 190 6.37 -26.60 10.43
CA ALA A 190 7.67 -26.36 11.05
C ALA A 190 8.73 -26.25 9.93
N THR A 191 9.24 -25.06 9.70
CA THR A 191 10.24 -24.81 8.64
C THR A 191 11.64 -24.68 9.20
N ARG A 192 11.77 -24.23 10.45
CA ARG A 192 13.06 -23.98 11.11
C ARG A 192 12.99 -24.35 12.58
N LYS A 193 14.15 -24.34 13.22
CA LYS A 193 14.27 -24.47 14.68
C LYS A 193 14.96 -23.24 15.25
N MET A 194 14.54 -22.85 16.45
CA MET A 194 15.25 -21.86 17.24
C MET A 194 16.66 -22.36 17.52
N LYS A 195 17.60 -21.42 17.66
CA LYS A 195 18.97 -21.73 18.04
C LYS A 195 18.98 -22.27 19.46
N VAL A 196 19.34 -23.54 19.62
CA VAL A 196 19.32 -24.23 20.92
C VAL A 196 20.26 -23.55 21.92
N ASP A 197 21.39 -23.02 21.46
CA ASP A 197 22.38 -22.30 22.26
C ASP A 197 21.98 -20.86 22.64
N ALA A 198 20.88 -20.33 22.10
CA ALA A 198 20.42 -18.99 22.47
C ALA A 198 20.03 -18.94 23.96
N PRO A 199 20.47 -17.91 24.73
CA PRO A 199 20.24 -17.85 26.18
C PRO A 199 18.77 -18.00 26.59
N ASN A 200 17.85 -17.39 25.82
CA ASN A 200 16.41 -17.48 26.08
C ASN A 200 15.86 -18.90 25.84
N VAL A 201 16.36 -19.60 24.81
CA VAL A 201 15.93 -20.97 24.49
C VAL A 201 16.47 -21.95 25.54
N GLN A 202 17.72 -21.79 25.97
CA GLN A 202 18.31 -22.56 27.08
C GLN A 202 17.56 -22.35 28.40
N LEU A 203 17.07 -21.13 28.67
CA LEU A 203 16.25 -20.87 29.84
C LEU A 203 14.90 -21.61 29.77
N GLU A 204 14.22 -21.56 28.62
CA GLU A 204 12.95 -22.26 28.44
C GLU A 204 13.12 -23.79 28.48
N LEU A 205 14.17 -24.35 27.87
CA LEU A 205 14.47 -25.79 27.93
C LEU A 205 14.81 -26.27 29.35
N ARG A 206 15.47 -25.45 30.17
CA ARG A 206 15.69 -25.77 31.60
C ARG A 206 14.40 -25.78 32.41
N ARG A 207 13.43 -24.94 32.05
CA ARG A 207 12.10 -24.91 32.69
C ARG A 207 11.21 -26.06 32.22
N ASN A 208 11.28 -26.38 30.93
CA ASN A 208 10.52 -27.44 30.30
C ASN A 208 11.39 -28.15 29.23
N PRO A 209 11.89 -29.37 29.49
CA PRO A 209 12.68 -30.14 28.52
C PRO A 209 11.96 -30.43 27.21
N ASN A 210 10.62 -30.40 27.19
CA ASN A 210 9.79 -30.62 26.01
C ASN A 210 9.37 -29.31 25.31
N PHE A 211 10.05 -28.19 25.59
CA PHE A 211 9.78 -26.91 24.94
C PHE A 211 9.93 -27.04 23.41
N ASP A 212 8.86 -26.70 22.68
CA ASP A 212 8.85 -26.77 21.22
C ASP A 212 9.72 -25.65 20.64
N ILE A 213 10.89 -26.03 20.14
CA ILE A 213 11.83 -25.12 19.48
C ILE A 213 11.53 -24.92 18.00
N ASN A 214 10.47 -25.53 17.45
CA ASN A 214 10.12 -25.35 16.05
C ASN A 214 9.57 -23.93 15.80
N ILE A 215 9.96 -23.38 14.65
CA ILE A 215 9.42 -22.14 14.12
C ILE A 215 8.44 -22.55 13.02
N TYR A 216 7.18 -22.23 13.24
CA TYR A 216 6.10 -22.52 12.32
C TYR A 216 5.85 -21.34 11.39
N GLU A 217 5.78 -21.61 10.10
CA GLU A 217 5.49 -20.62 9.06
C GLU A 217 4.35 -21.12 8.18
N TYR A 218 3.61 -20.18 7.60
CA TYR A 218 2.59 -20.51 6.60
C TYR A 218 3.28 -20.73 5.24
N VAL A 219 3.25 -21.97 4.76
CA VAL A 219 3.91 -22.39 3.52
C VAL A 219 2.88 -22.41 2.40
N LEU A 220 3.19 -21.69 1.32
CA LEU A 220 2.47 -21.74 0.05
C LEU A 220 2.98 -22.93 -0.78
N GLU A 221 2.07 -23.78 -1.22
CA GLU A 221 2.34 -24.82 -2.20
C GLU A 221 1.71 -24.45 -3.53
N ARG A 222 2.42 -24.75 -4.62
CA ARG A 222 2.02 -24.46 -5.99
C ARG A 222 2.20 -25.72 -6.83
N VAL A 223 1.11 -26.23 -7.42
CA VAL A 223 1.12 -27.45 -8.24
C VAL A 223 0.37 -27.19 -9.55
N PRO A 224 0.91 -27.59 -10.73
CA PRO A 224 0.16 -27.53 -11.98
C PRO A 224 -1.18 -28.25 -11.85
N SER A 225 -2.27 -27.63 -12.32
CA SER A 225 -3.62 -28.16 -12.17
C SER A 225 -4.28 -28.41 -13.52
N ASN A 226 -4.59 -29.68 -13.79
CA ASN A 226 -5.43 -30.11 -14.90
C ASN A 226 -6.91 -30.28 -14.51
N ALA A 227 -7.26 -29.98 -13.25
CA ALA A 227 -8.64 -30.08 -12.78
C ALA A 227 -9.54 -29.07 -13.52
N PRO A 228 -10.87 -29.28 -13.54
CA PRO A 228 -11.80 -28.23 -13.95
C PRO A 228 -11.58 -26.94 -13.14
N ARG A 229 -11.75 -25.78 -13.77
CA ARG A 229 -11.59 -24.49 -13.06
C ARG A 229 -12.65 -24.37 -11.94
N PRO A 230 -12.33 -23.70 -10.82
CA PRO A 230 -13.34 -23.27 -9.85
C PRO A 230 -14.50 -22.54 -10.54
N ARG A 231 -15.72 -22.74 -10.04
CA ARG A 231 -16.91 -22.11 -10.62
C ARG A 231 -16.88 -20.58 -10.51
N TYR A 232 -16.33 -20.05 -9.43
CA TYR A 232 -16.35 -18.62 -9.15
C TYR A 232 -14.99 -17.98 -9.44
N GLY A 233 -15.02 -16.96 -10.28
CA GLY A 233 -13.88 -16.14 -10.65
C GLY A 233 -13.84 -14.83 -9.88
N VAL A 234 -12.64 -14.37 -9.54
CA VAL A 234 -12.37 -13.03 -9.01
C VAL A 234 -11.46 -12.31 -9.98
N THR A 235 -11.83 -11.09 -10.37
CA THR A 235 -11.05 -10.25 -11.28
C THR A 235 -11.15 -8.79 -10.87
N TYR A 236 -10.20 -7.97 -11.32
CA TYR A 236 -10.21 -6.54 -11.06
C TYR A 236 -9.69 -5.75 -12.27
N GLU A 237 -10.14 -4.51 -12.36
CA GLU A 237 -9.77 -3.56 -13.40
C GLU A 237 -9.46 -2.20 -12.77
N ASP A 238 -8.40 -1.57 -13.26
CA ASP A 238 -8.19 -0.14 -13.07
C ASP A 238 -9.13 0.59 -14.03
N ILE A 239 -10.12 1.26 -13.48
CA ILE A 239 -11.17 1.95 -14.25
C ILE A 239 -10.88 3.46 -14.38
N SER A 240 -9.68 3.90 -14.01
CA SER A 240 -9.32 5.32 -14.08
C SER A 240 -9.24 5.77 -15.54
N THR A 241 -9.69 6.99 -15.81
CA THR A 241 -9.43 7.64 -17.11
C THR A 241 -8.10 8.38 -17.09
N ARG A 242 -7.57 8.71 -18.28
CA ARG A 242 -6.37 9.55 -18.39
C ARG A 242 -6.57 10.91 -17.71
N GLU A 243 -7.74 11.52 -17.91
CA GLU A 243 -8.11 12.80 -17.32
C GLU A 243 -8.14 12.73 -15.79
N GLU A 244 -8.72 11.67 -15.22
CA GLU A 244 -8.68 11.43 -13.77
C GLU A 244 -7.25 11.30 -13.25
N ARG A 245 -6.40 10.54 -13.96
CA ARG A 245 -4.98 10.40 -13.59
C ARG A 245 -4.25 11.73 -13.65
N ASP A 246 -4.55 12.61 -14.61
CA ASP A 246 -3.98 13.96 -14.67
C ASP A 246 -4.26 14.77 -13.38
N TYR A 247 -5.31 14.44 -12.63
CA TYR A 247 -5.69 15.05 -11.34
C TYR A 247 -5.47 14.14 -10.12
N TRP A 248 -4.65 13.10 -10.27
CA TRP A 248 -4.31 12.13 -9.21
C TRP A 248 -5.53 11.43 -8.59
N ILE A 249 -6.50 11.08 -9.44
CA ILE A 249 -7.62 10.23 -9.07
C ILE A 249 -7.39 8.84 -9.65
N ALA A 250 -7.56 7.81 -8.83
CA ALA A 250 -7.50 6.42 -9.26
C ALA A 250 -8.78 5.69 -8.92
N GLY A 251 -9.25 4.82 -9.82
CA GLY A 251 -10.47 4.03 -9.70
C GLY A 251 -10.22 2.53 -9.85
N SER A 252 -11.02 1.73 -9.16
CA SER A 252 -11.00 0.27 -9.19
C SER A 252 -12.40 -0.29 -9.41
N SER A 253 -12.51 -1.35 -10.21
CA SER A 253 -13.65 -2.26 -10.21
C SER A 253 -13.16 -3.67 -9.88
N LEU A 254 -13.65 -4.23 -8.78
CA LEU A 254 -13.39 -5.60 -8.33
C LEU A 254 -14.68 -6.41 -8.49
N LYS A 255 -14.62 -7.54 -9.20
CA LYS A 255 -15.80 -8.35 -9.54
C LYS A 255 -15.65 -9.79 -9.09
N VAL A 256 -16.77 -10.38 -8.70
CA VAL A 256 -16.96 -11.83 -8.53
C VAL A 256 -17.91 -12.31 -9.61
N ILE A 257 -17.50 -13.33 -10.37
CA ILE A 257 -18.20 -13.83 -11.54
C ILE A 257 -18.52 -15.31 -11.36
N ASP A 258 -19.76 -15.72 -11.62
CA ASP A 258 -20.09 -17.14 -11.80
C ASP A 258 -19.68 -17.55 -13.21
N LEU A 259 -18.57 -18.26 -13.34
CA LEU A 259 -17.99 -18.64 -14.64
C LEU A 259 -18.84 -19.66 -15.40
N LYS A 260 -19.84 -20.29 -14.74
CA LYS A 260 -20.79 -21.18 -15.41
C LYS A 260 -21.88 -20.40 -16.14
N THR A 261 -22.39 -19.33 -15.54
CA THR A 261 -23.48 -18.49 -16.10
C THR A 261 -22.97 -17.20 -16.75
N ASN A 262 -21.70 -16.86 -16.54
CA ASN A 262 -21.06 -15.60 -16.92
C ASN A 262 -21.72 -14.36 -16.29
N GLU A 263 -22.31 -14.52 -15.10
CA GLU A 263 -22.98 -13.44 -14.36
C GLU A 263 -22.03 -12.80 -13.35
N VAL A 264 -22.03 -11.48 -13.27
CA VAL A 264 -21.40 -10.75 -12.15
C VAL A 264 -22.32 -10.87 -10.93
N ILE A 265 -21.86 -11.58 -9.90
CA ILE A 265 -22.64 -11.81 -8.68
C ILE A 265 -22.31 -10.82 -7.58
N ALA A 266 -21.17 -10.16 -7.68
CA ALA A 266 -20.82 -9.03 -6.83
C ALA A 266 -19.82 -8.11 -7.53
N GLU A 267 -19.92 -6.82 -7.25
CA GLU A 267 -19.00 -5.80 -7.71
C GLU A 267 -18.68 -4.81 -6.59
N ARG A 268 -17.42 -4.37 -6.51
CA ARG A 268 -17.00 -3.22 -5.72
C ARG A 268 -16.35 -2.22 -6.64
N VAL A 269 -16.95 -1.04 -6.71
CA VAL A 269 -16.40 0.11 -7.40
C VAL A 269 -15.91 1.10 -6.36
N GLY A 270 -14.69 1.60 -6.52
CA GLY A 270 -14.19 2.62 -5.64
C GLY A 270 -13.13 3.51 -6.27
N TYR A 271 -12.95 4.69 -5.69
CA TYR A 271 -12.02 5.70 -6.15
C TYR A 271 -11.23 6.25 -4.98
N MET A 272 -10.04 6.78 -5.25
CA MET A 272 -9.28 7.58 -4.29
C MET A 272 -8.60 8.75 -4.98
N VAL A 273 -8.25 9.78 -4.21
CA VAL A 273 -7.63 11.01 -4.73
C VAL A 273 -6.47 11.47 -3.87
N ASP A 274 -5.38 11.89 -4.51
CA ASP A 274 -4.31 12.60 -3.80
C ASP A 274 -4.58 14.12 -3.78
N TRP A 275 -4.99 14.66 -2.63
CA TRP A 275 -5.16 16.10 -2.47
C TRP A 275 -3.87 16.91 -2.58
N ALA A 276 -2.71 16.31 -2.33
CA ALA A 276 -1.44 16.98 -2.56
C ALA A 276 -1.00 16.95 -4.04
N GLN A 277 -1.83 16.37 -4.92
CA GLN A 277 -1.67 16.41 -6.38
C GLN A 277 -0.29 15.93 -6.85
N GLY A 278 0.22 14.85 -6.26
CA GLY A 278 1.46 14.20 -6.65
C GLY A 278 2.72 14.70 -5.96
N VAL A 279 2.59 15.62 -5.00
CA VAL A 279 3.76 16.10 -4.24
C VAL A 279 4.40 14.93 -3.49
N THR A 280 5.71 14.77 -3.67
CA THR A 280 6.55 13.72 -3.06
C THR A 280 7.49 14.25 -1.97
N VAL A 281 7.47 15.56 -1.71
CA VAL A 281 8.33 16.21 -0.70
C VAL A 281 8.17 15.54 0.66
N GLY A 282 9.28 15.35 1.38
CA GLY A 282 9.29 14.72 2.69
C GLY A 282 9.13 13.18 2.66
N GLY A 283 9.37 12.55 1.51
CA GLY A 283 9.23 11.09 1.35
C GLY A 283 7.78 10.65 1.20
N ARG A 284 6.91 11.56 0.76
CA ARG A 284 5.49 11.28 0.57
C ARG A 284 5.29 10.34 -0.62
N SER A 285 4.47 9.31 -0.43
CA SER A 285 3.99 8.40 -1.48
C SER A 285 2.55 8.76 -1.83
N PRO A 286 2.31 9.46 -2.97
CA PRO A 286 0.99 9.94 -3.34
C PRO A 286 -0.11 8.88 -3.32
N TRP A 287 0.15 7.68 -3.84
CA TRP A 287 -0.89 6.64 -3.91
C TRP A 287 -1.18 6.01 -2.56
N LEU A 288 -0.18 5.88 -1.67
CA LEU A 288 -0.42 5.43 -0.31
C LEU A 288 -1.24 6.44 0.50
N LEU A 289 -0.99 7.74 0.33
CA LEU A 289 -1.75 8.77 1.04
C LEU A 289 -3.11 9.10 0.38
N ALA A 290 -3.29 8.79 -0.89
CA ALA A 290 -4.60 8.86 -1.53
C ALA A 290 -5.61 7.91 -0.85
N ALA A 291 -5.15 6.79 -0.28
CA ALA A 291 -6.01 5.84 0.42
C ALA A 291 -6.71 6.44 1.66
N ASP A 292 -6.19 7.52 2.26
CA ASP A 292 -6.89 8.28 3.30
C ASP A 292 -8.10 9.07 2.75
N ASN A 293 -8.22 9.17 1.42
CA ASN A 293 -9.21 9.97 0.70
C ASN A 293 -9.88 9.11 -0.37
N ALA A 294 -10.59 8.09 0.11
CA ALA A 294 -11.19 7.04 -0.70
C ALA A 294 -12.73 7.02 -0.57
N CYS A 295 -13.40 6.55 -1.62
CA CYS A 295 -14.82 6.25 -1.61
C CYS A 295 -15.09 4.90 -2.33
N PRO A 296 -15.68 3.89 -1.68
CA PRO A 296 -15.92 3.81 -0.23
C PRO A 296 -14.64 4.02 0.58
N GLU A 297 -14.80 4.65 1.74
CA GLU A 297 -13.71 4.96 2.68
C GLU A 297 -13.13 3.67 3.27
N PHE A 298 -11.80 3.57 3.33
CA PHE A 298 -11.13 2.44 4.00
C PHE A 298 -11.08 2.63 5.52
N SER A 299 -10.76 3.85 5.96
CA SER A 299 -10.68 4.27 7.36
C SER A 299 -10.45 5.78 7.43
N ALA A 300 -10.86 6.42 8.53
CA ALA A 300 -10.70 7.86 8.72
C ALA A 300 -9.23 8.34 8.69
N ARG A 301 -8.29 7.46 9.02
CA ARG A 301 -6.84 7.66 8.94
C ARG A 301 -6.13 6.34 8.68
N HIS A 302 -4.96 6.41 8.06
CA HIS A 302 -4.12 5.25 7.74
C HIS A 302 -4.78 4.29 6.74
N GLY A 303 -5.44 4.87 5.72
CA GLY A 303 -6.14 4.16 4.65
C GLY A 303 -5.28 3.10 3.98
N ALA A 304 -4.00 3.36 3.73
CA ALA A 304 -3.08 2.38 3.13
C ALA A 304 -2.96 1.08 3.96
N THR A 305 -2.92 1.20 5.29
CA THR A 305 -2.91 0.03 6.18
C THR A 305 -4.27 -0.68 6.16
N SER A 306 -5.35 0.10 6.10
CA SER A 306 -6.73 -0.40 6.07
C SER A 306 -7.15 -1.02 4.73
N GLN A 307 -6.38 -0.78 3.66
CA GLN A 307 -6.53 -1.50 2.39
C GLN A 307 -6.21 -2.99 2.55
N MET A 308 -5.48 -3.39 3.61
CA MET A 308 -5.08 -4.78 3.79
C MET A 308 -6.26 -5.77 3.83
N PHE A 309 -6.15 -6.80 2.98
CA PHE A 309 -7.14 -7.87 2.83
C PHE A 309 -8.52 -7.42 2.33
N GLN A 310 -8.68 -6.19 1.81
CA GLN A 310 -10.00 -5.71 1.36
C GLN A 310 -10.59 -6.53 0.21
N THR A 311 -9.77 -7.08 -0.69
CA THR A 311 -10.27 -7.93 -1.78
C THR A 311 -10.94 -9.17 -1.20
N VAL A 312 -10.23 -9.96 -0.37
CA VAL A 312 -10.82 -11.18 0.21
C VAL A 312 -12.01 -10.85 1.12
N ARG A 313 -11.97 -9.75 1.91
CA ARG A 313 -13.12 -9.31 2.72
C ARG A 313 -14.35 -9.01 1.87
N PHE A 314 -14.18 -8.35 0.73
CA PHE A 314 -15.27 -8.11 -0.21
C PHE A 314 -15.77 -9.42 -0.83
N VAL A 315 -14.87 -10.27 -1.31
CA VAL A 315 -15.25 -11.55 -1.93
C VAL A 315 -16.03 -12.42 -0.94
N ASN A 316 -15.62 -12.45 0.33
CA ASN A 316 -16.31 -13.15 1.42
C ASN A 316 -17.73 -12.61 1.73
N LYS A 317 -18.14 -11.45 1.19
CA LYS A 317 -19.56 -11.02 1.26
C LYS A 317 -20.43 -11.80 0.27
N ALA A 318 -19.87 -12.21 -0.86
CA ALA A 318 -20.57 -12.92 -1.93
C ALA A 318 -20.29 -14.44 -1.93
N LEU A 319 -19.09 -14.87 -1.56
CA LEU A 319 -18.68 -16.26 -1.55
C LEU A 319 -18.27 -16.64 -0.14
N LYS A 320 -19.06 -17.45 0.56
CA LYS A 320 -18.70 -17.94 1.88
C LYS A 320 -17.83 -19.19 1.74
N PRO A 321 -16.60 -19.19 2.28
CA PRO A 321 -15.74 -20.36 2.22
C PRO A 321 -16.34 -21.53 2.98
N LYS A 322 -16.08 -22.75 2.51
CA LYS A 322 -16.52 -23.97 3.20
C LYS A 322 -15.97 -24.05 4.63
N GLY A 323 -16.90 -24.24 5.58
CA GLY A 323 -16.59 -24.30 7.02
C GLY A 323 -16.21 -22.94 7.61
N SER A 324 -16.94 -21.88 7.23
CA SER A 324 -16.81 -20.53 7.78
C SER A 324 -17.81 -20.21 8.92
N GLU A 325 -18.28 -21.23 9.65
CA GLU A 325 -19.05 -21.05 10.89
C GLU A 325 -18.18 -20.54 12.06
#